data_AF-A0A7C4Y6K3-F1
#
_entry.id   AF-A0A7C4Y6K3-F1
#
_cell.length_a   1.000
_cell.length_b   1.000
_cell.length_c   1.000
_cell.angle_alpha   90.00
_cell.angle_beta   90.00
_cell.angle_gamma   90.00
#
_symmetry.space_group_name_H-M   'P 1'
#
loop_
_entity.id
_entity.type
_entity.pdbx_description
1 polymer ?
#
loop_
_entity_poly.entity_id
_entity_poly.type
_entity_poly.pdbx_seq_one_letter_code
_entity_poly.pdbx_strand_id
1 'polypeptide(L)'
;MRPWTCSVGPPTRLAARLRKHHDEIPKLSVYSAALAKIAQIGVQVLPVAEQHVIRACQLSRAHELLTGDALIVAVMQDQRLTYLASNDADFDRVPGITRYAPA
;
A
#
# COMPACT_ATOMS: atom_id res chain seq x y z
N MET A 1 -14.89 -23.33 -10.17
CA MET A 1 -13.84 -22.44 -9.62
C MET A 1 -13.27 -21.63 -10.78
N ARG A 2 -13.41 -20.30 -10.79
CA ARG A 2 -12.78 -19.46 -11.82
C ARG A 2 -11.33 -19.16 -11.37
N PRO A 3 -10.32 -19.34 -12.23
CA PRO A 3 -8.95 -18.96 -11.88
C PRO A 3 -8.88 -17.44 -11.69
N TRP A 4 -8.25 -17.03 -10.58
CA TRP A 4 -7.93 -15.64 -10.33
C TRP A 4 -6.82 -15.22 -11.30
N THR A 5 -7.18 -14.65 -12.44
CA THR A 5 -6.22 -13.91 -13.24
C THR A 5 -6.03 -12.56 -12.57
N CYS A 6 -4.88 -12.38 -11.91
CA CYS A 6 -4.42 -11.04 -11.54
C CYS A 6 -4.16 -10.31 -12.86
N SER A 7 -5.13 -9.52 -13.34
CA SER A 7 -4.91 -8.70 -14.52
C SER A 7 -3.97 -7.58 -14.11
N VAL A 8 -2.67 -7.80 -14.29
CA VAL A 8 -1.69 -6.72 -14.25
C VAL A 8 -2.09 -5.81 -15.42
N GLY A 9 -2.62 -4.63 -15.10
CA GLY A 9 -2.93 -3.60 -16.10
C GLY A 9 -1.69 -3.33 -16.97
N PRO A 10 -1.87 -2.72 -18.16
CA PRO A 10 -0.75 -2.43 -19.04
C PRO A 10 0.35 -1.71 -18.26
N PRO A 11 1.62 -2.16 -18.35
CA PRO A 11 2.70 -1.54 -17.61
C PRO A 11 2.74 -0.06 -17.96
N THR A 12 2.91 0.79 -16.95
CA THR A 12 3.11 2.21 -17.18
C THR A 12 4.28 2.40 -18.16
N ARG A 13 4.28 3.51 -18.91
CA ARG A 13 5.36 3.81 -19.86
C ARG A 13 6.75 3.73 -19.21
N LEU A 14 6.84 4.08 -17.92
CA LEU A 14 8.05 3.94 -17.10
C LEU A 14 8.42 2.47 -16.85
N ALA A 15 7.48 1.64 -16.39
CA ALA A 15 7.73 0.21 -16.16
C ALA A 15 8.10 -0.53 -17.45
N ALA A 16 7.48 -0.19 -18.57
CA ALA A 16 7.81 -0.73 -19.89
C ALA A 16 9.23 -0.32 -20.34
N ARG A 17 9.67 0.92 -20.05
CA ARG A 17 11.03 1.38 -20.34
C ARG A 17 12.06 0.62 -19.50
N LEU A 18 11.86 0.51 -18.19
CA LEU A 18 12.79 -0.18 -17.29
C LEU A 18 12.97 -1.66 -17.66
N ARG A 19 11.92 -2.33 -18.14
CA ARG A 19 12.03 -3.70 -18.70
C ARG A 19 12.85 -3.80 -19.98
N LYS A 20 12.97 -2.72 -20.77
CA LYS A 20 13.82 -2.69 -21.97
C LYS A 20 15.27 -2.30 -21.64
N HIS A 21 15.48 -1.59 -20.53
CA HIS A 21 16.76 -1.05 -20.10
C HIS A 21 17.12 -1.56 -18.69
N HIS A 22 17.30 -2.87 -18.57
CA HIS A 22 17.56 -3.52 -17.27
C HIS A 22 18.83 -3.01 -16.58
N ASP A 23 19.82 -2.53 -17.34
CA ASP A 23 21.06 -1.94 -16.83
C ASP A 23 20.85 -0.58 -16.13
N GLU A 24 19.71 0.08 -16.35
CA GLU A 24 19.34 1.30 -15.63
C GLU A 24 18.81 1.00 -14.22
N ILE A 25 18.24 -0.18 -13.98
CA ILE A 25 17.59 -0.52 -12.70
C ILE A 25 18.58 -0.42 -11.51
N PRO A 26 19.80 -0.99 -11.58
CA PRO A 26 20.78 -0.87 -10.49
C PRO A 26 21.23 0.58 -10.23
N LYS A 27 21.08 1.48 -11.21
CA LYS A 27 21.45 2.90 -11.08
C LYS A 27 20.41 3.69 -10.27
N LEU A 28 19.19 3.15 -10.08
CA LEU A 28 18.14 3.75 -9.27
C LEU A 28 18.43 3.56 -7.78
N SER A 29 19.34 4.34 -7.21
CA SER A 29 19.75 4.19 -5.80
C SER A 29 19.00 5.09 -4.80
N VAL A 30 18.26 6.10 -5.29
CA VAL A 30 17.62 7.09 -4.42
C VAL A 30 16.59 6.45 -3.48
N TYR A 31 15.86 5.43 -3.94
CA TYR A 31 14.84 4.77 -3.12
C TYR A 31 15.44 4.01 -1.93
N SER A 32 16.59 3.34 -2.12
CA SER A 32 17.23 2.58 -1.04
C SER A 32 17.81 3.49 0.03
N ALA A 33 18.40 4.61 -0.38
CA ALA A 33 18.86 5.65 0.53
C ALA A 33 17.70 6.29 1.32
N ALA A 34 16.53 6.48 0.69
CA ALA A 34 15.33 6.97 1.37
C ALA A 34 14.81 5.97 2.41
N LEU A 35 14.78 4.67 2.09
CA LEU A 35 14.38 3.62 3.03
C LEU A 35 15.29 3.57 4.27
N ALA A 36 16.61 3.74 4.09
CA ALA A 36 17.55 3.78 5.21
C ALA A 36 17.27 4.96 6.16
N LYS A 37 16.78 6.10 5.66
CA LYS A 37 16.39 7.26 6.48
C LYS A 37 15.11 7.02 7.27
N ILE A 38 14.15 6.26 6.72
CA ILE A 38 12.90 5.93 7.42
C ILE A 38 13.19 5.16 8.72
N ALA A 39 14.18 4.27 8.69
CA ALA A 39 14.61 3.56 9.90
C ALA A 39 15.19 4.48 10.99
N GLN A 40 15.68 5.67 10.62
CA GLN A 40 16.35 6.61 11.54
C GLN A 40 15.39 7.59 12.21
N ILE A 41 14.17 7.77 11.67
CA ILE A 41 13.17 8.73 12.17
C ILE A 41 12.26 8.16 13.26
N GLY A 42 12.60 6.99 13.83
CA GLY A 42 11.87 6.40 14.96
C GLY A 42 10.50 5.83 14.61
N VAL A 43 10.28 5.42 13.35
CA VAL A 43 9.02 4.82 12.90
C VAL A 43 8.98 3.34 13.27
N GLN A 44 7.84 2.89 13.80
CA GLN A 44 7.56 1.47 14.02
C GLN A 44 7.00 0.84 12.74
N VAL A 45 7.60 -0.26 12.29
CA VAL A 45 7.10 -1.06 11.17
C VAL A 45 6.24 -2.19 11.73
N LEU A 46 4.98 -2.25 11.31
CA LEU A 46 4.02 -3.26 11.76
C LEU A 46 4.00 -4.44 10.77
N PRO A 47 4.03 -5.69 11.25
CA PRO A 47 4.00 -6.85 10.37
C PRO A 47 2.61 -7.04 9.74
N VAL A 48 2.61 -7.51 8.49
CA VAL A 48 1.40 -8.02 7.85
C VAL A 48 1.34 -9.53 8.06
N ALA A 49 0.25 -9.99 8.67
CA ALA A 49 -0.02 -11.39 8.89
C ALA A 49 -1.18 -11.87 8.00
N GLU A 50 -1.35 -13.19 7.88
CA GLU A 50 -2.37 -13.80 7.03
C GLU A 50 -3.79 -13.31 7.35
N GLN A 51 -4.10 -13.13 8.64
CA GLN A 51 -5.42 -12.61 9.04
C GLN A 51 -5.72 -11.22 8.47
N HIS A 52 -4.69 -10.38 8.26
CA HIS A 52 -4.87 -9.05 7.68
C HIS A 52 -5.27 -9.15 6.20
N VAL A 53 -4.74 -10.11 5.45
CA VAL A 53 -5.09 -10.33 4.04
C VAL A 53 -6.54 -10.79 3.90
N ILE A 54 -6.97 -11.74 4.74
CA ILE A 54 -8.36 -12.21 4.76
C ILE A 54 -9.30 -11.05 5.11
N ARG A 55 -8.93 -10.25 6.11
CA ARG A 55 -9.72 -9.08 6.53
C ARG A 55 -9.76 -8.01 5.45
N ALA A 56 -8.66 -7.75 4.76
CA ALA A 56 -8.57 -6.81 3.65
C ALA A 56 -9.55 -7.17 2.53
N CYS A 57 -9.72 -8.45 2.20
CA CYS A 57 -10.70 -8.90 1.21
C CYS A 57 -12.15 -8.55 1.60
N GLN A 58 -12.47 -8.58 2.90
CA GLN A 58 -13.79 -8.19 3.41
C GLN A 58 -13.97 -6.67 3.37
N LEU A 59 -12.96 -5.93 3.82
CA LEU A 59 -12.97 -4.46 3.86
C LEU A 59 -12.99 -3.84 2.46
N SER A 60 -12.25 -4.41 1.51
CA SER A 60 -12.24 -3.98 0.11
C SER A 60 -13.64 -4.01 -0.49
N ARG A 61 -14.41 -5.07 -0.24
CA ARG A 61 -15.81 -5.16 -0.68
C ARG A 61 -16.74 -4.23 0.09
N ALA A 62 -16.51 -4.05 1.39
CA ALA A 62 -17.39 -3.25 2.24
C ALA A 62 -17.24 -1.73 2.02
N HIS A 63 -16.04 -1.28 1.67
CA HIS A 63 -15.68 0.14 1.54
C HIS A 63 -15.22 0.53 0.14
N GLU A 64 -15.35 -0.37 -0.83
CA GLU A 64 -14.97 -0.15 -2.24
C GLU A 64 -13.50 0.24 -2.42
N LEU A 65 -12.64 -0.27 -1.54
CA LEU A 65 -11.21 0.00 -1.56
C LEU A 65 -10.46 -0.99 -2.45
N LEU A 66 -9.34 -0.55 -3.03
CA LEU A 66 -8.36 -1.48 -3.58
C LEU A 66 -7.81 -2.37 -2.46
N THR A 67 -7.36 -3.58 -2.81
CA THR A 67 -6.91 -4.56 -1.81
C THR A 67 -5.71 -4.06 -0.99
N GLY A 68 -4.84 -3.23 -1.58
CA GLY A 68 -3.73 -2.60 -0.87
C GLY A 68 -4.20 -1.64 0.22
N ASP A 69 -5.15 -0.77 -0.10
CA ASP A 69 -5.71 0.19 0.86
C ASP A 69 -6.52 -0.51 1.95
N ALA A 70 -7.30 -1.52 1.56
CA ALA A 70 -8.02 -2.36 2.51
C ALA A 70 -7.08 -3.13 3.46
N LEU A 71 -5.86 -3.47 3.02
CA LEU A 71 -4.85 -4.10 3.87
C LEU A 71 -4.30 -3.13 4.92
N ILE A 72 -4.08 -1.87 4.54
CA ILE A 72 -3.69 -0.81 5.49
C ILE A 72 -4.78 -0.67 6.56
N VAL A 73 -6.05 -0.59 6.15
CA VAL A 73 -7.19 -0.52 7.08
C VAL A 73 -7.26 -1.75 7.99
N ALA A 74 -7.01 -2.95 7.47
CA ALA A 74 -7.02 -4.18 8.27
C ALA A 74 -5.96 -4.14 9.39
N VAL A 75 -4.73 -3.71 9.07
CA VAL A 75 -3.67 -3.54 10.08
C VAL A 75 -4.04 -2.45 11.08
N MET A 76 -4.58 -1.33 10.62
CA MET A 76 -5.04 -0.25 11.50
C MET A 76 -6.11 -0.73 12.50
N GLN A 77 -7.10 -1.50 12.05
CA GLN A 77 -8.14 -2.04 12.92
C GLN A 77 -7.57 -2.99 13.98
N ASP A 78 -6.65 -3.89 13.59
CA ASP A 78 -6.00 -4.83 14.51
C ASP A 78 -5.18 -4.09 15.59
N GLN A 79 -4.50 -3.03 15.19
CA GLN A 79 -3.65 -2.21 16.06
C GLN A 79 -4.39 -1.05 16.74
N ARG A 80 -5.71 -0.94 16.55
CA ARG A 80 -6.58 0.13 17.08
C ARG A 80 -6.11 1.54 16.70
N LEU A 81 -5.52 1.68 15.51
CA LEU A 81 -5.10 2.97 14.94
C LEU A 81 -6.27 3.61 14.21
N THR A 82 -6.52 4.89 14.47
CA THR A 82 -7.62 5.65 13.87
C THR A 82 -7.14 6.81 13.02
N TYR A 83 -5.88 7.23 13.12
CA TYR A 83 -5.32 8.34 12.34
C TYR A 83 -4.45 7.81 11.20
N LEU A 84 -4.72 8.25 9.98
CA LEU A 84 -3.96 7.87 8.79
C LEU A 84 -3.39 9.10 8.09
N ALA A 85 -2.07 9.15 7.92
CA ALA A 85 -1.44 10.13 7.04
C ALA A 85 -1.44 9.58 5.61
N SER A 86 -2.31 10.10 4.74
CA SER A 86 -2.40 9.70 3.34
C SER A 86 -3.01 10.80 2.48
N ASN A 87 -2.47 10.96 1.27
CA ASN A 87 -3.06 11.84 0.27
C ASN A 87 -4.21 11.18 -0.52
N ASP A 88 -4.44 9.88 -0.30
CA ASP A 88 -5.52 9.14 -0.95
C ASP A 88 -6.86 9.37 -0.25
N ALA A 89 -7.83 9.95 -0.95
CA ALA A 89 -9.14 10.26 -0.40
C ALA A 89 -10.04 9.04 -0.23
N ASP A 90 -9.71 7.88 -0.81
CA ASP A 90 -10.56 6.69 -0.71
C ASP A 90 -10.71 6.19 0.74
N PHE A 91 -9.73 6.47 1.61
CA PHE A 91 -9.81 6.16 3.03
C PHE A 91 -10.92 6.93 3.79
N ASP A 92 -11.43 8.04 3.24
CA ASP A 92 -12.53 8.79 3.85
C ASP A 92 -13.85 7.98 3.85
N ARG A 93 -13.92 6.88 3.09
CA ARG A 93 -15.05 5.94 3.06
C ARG A 93 -15.08 4.97 4.24
N VAL A 94 -14.04 4.92 5.06
CA VAL A 94 -13.89 3.95 6.15
C VAL A 94 -14.29 4.57 7.49
N PRO A 95 -15.40 4.12 8.11
CA PRO A 95 -15.80 4.62 9.42
C PRO A 95 -14.73 4.37 10.49
N GLY A 96 -14.48 5.38 11.33
CA GLY A 96 -13.51 5.29 12.43
C GLY A 96 -12.06 5.61 12.03
N ILE A 97 -11.79 5.89 10.76
CA ILE A 97 -10.52 6.45 10.31
C ILE A 97 -10.66 7.97 10.11
N THR A 98 -9.68 8.71 10.62
CA THR A 98 -9.48 10.14 10.37
C THR A 98 -8.22 10.30 9.52
N ARG A 99 -8.41 10.74 8.28
CA ARG A 99 -7.31 10.97 7.35
C ARG A 99 -6.74 12.37 7.51
N TYR A 100 -5.42 12.46 7.56
CA TYR A 100 -4.65 13.70 7.39
C TYR A 100 -3.95 13.65 6.04
N ALA A 101 -4.09 14.72 5.26
CA ALA A 101 -3.46 14.89 3.95
C ALA A 101 -2.27 15.85 4.06
N PRO A 102 -1.09 15.39 4.51
CA PRO A 102 0.09 16.25 4.52
C PRO A 102 0.46 16.67 3.10
N ALA A 103 0.79 17.95 2.94
CA ALA A 103 1.18 18.58 1.67
C ALA A 103 2.61 18.21 1.24
#